data_AF-A0A9D8IX48-F1
#
_entry.id   AF-A0A9D8IX48-F1
#
_cell.length_a   1.000
_cell.length_b   1.000
_cell.length_c   1.000
_cell.angle_alpha   90.00
_cell.angle_beta   90.00
_cell.angle_gamma   90.00
#
_symmetry.space_group_name_H-M   'P 1'
#
loop_
_entity.id
_entity.type
_entity.pdbx_description
1 polymer ?
#
loop_
_entity_poly.entity_id
_entity_poly.type
_entity_poly.pdbx_seq_one_letter_code
_entity_poly.pdbx_strand_id
1 'polypeptide(L)'
;MKPFAWFGAKRKRALASRRESLPEKETASGSTPPPQNADPGSDATAAHAAAPIALKRFNPPRGLLPGSDGEHRLQCDYGSEERAHGFYTRQVLDYLSPTMQAFIARQEILFVATADRHGECDCTSKFGRPGFIRVLDEKYLIYPEYRGNGVFANLGNITENPHIAMLILDLYRDTVGLHVNGRARIVGNRDNLPDDVILEIGLEGKKRPERWVMVEVEEAYIQCSKHIPLMKKLDKRVDWGTDNVVAKGGDYFRLQEIPLYDRIGGDKAMEVLVDGFYRRVLNDELVGRFFEDVDMEAQRLKQKSFLAMIFGGPYPYTGKDLRSVHQRLIDELGLSDAHFDRVLQHFRDTVIEAQLPEPEVNGLCEILEGFRDDVLNR
;
A
#
# COMPACT_ATOMS: atom_id res chain seq x y z
N MET A 1 16.00 -20.42 -33.88
CA MET A 1 15.76 -19.91 -32.52
C MET A 1 14.62 -20.71 -31.91
N LYS A 2 14.91 -21.52 -30.88
CA LYS A 2 13.94 -22.38 -30.16
C LYS A 2 13.64 -21.75 -28.78
N PRO A 3 12.41 -21.81 -28.25
CA PRO A 3 12.07 -21.22 -26.96
C PRO A 3 12.51 -22.13 -25.80
N PHE A 4 13.05 -21.52 -24.75
CA PHE A 4 13.50 -22.15 -23.51
C PHE A 4 12.31 -22.33 -22.55
N ALA A 5 12.08 -23.56 -22.09
CA ALA A 5 11.15 -23.90 -21.02
C ALA A 5 11.95 -24.18 -19.73
N TRP A 6 11.44 -23.76 -18.57
CA TRP A 6 12.02 -24.12 -17.27
C TRP A 6 11.00 -24.86 -16.38
N PHE A 7 11.48 -25.96 -15.80
CA PHE A 7 10.73 -27.00 -15.09
C PHE A 7 10.33 -26.59 -13.66
N GLY A 8 9.16 -27.06 -13.25
CA GLY A 8 8.75 -27.09 -11.85
C GLY A 8 9.45 -28.20 -11.06
N ALA A 9 9.93 -27.88 -9.87
CA ALA A 9 10.45 -28.83 -8.90
C ALA A 9 9.58 -28.80 -7.63
N LYS A 10 8.75 -29.85 -7.45
CA LYS A 10 8.03 -30.14 -6.21
C LYS A 10 9.01 -30.65 -5.16
N ARG A 11 9.25 -29.90 -4.08
CA ARG A 11 9.90 -30.42 -2.86
C ARG A 11 8.84 -30.96 -1.90
N LYS A 12 8.75 -32.29 -1.79
CA LYS A 12 8.11 -32.98 -0.65
C LYS A 12 9.07 -32.89 0.54
N ARG A 13 8.61 -32.39 1.68
CA ARG A 13 9.31 -32.50 2.98
C ARG A 13 8.42 -33.28 3.93
N ALA A 14 8.89 -34.46 4.33
CA ALA A 14 8.29 -35.28 5.36
C ALA A 14 8.57 -34.65 6.73
N LEU A 15 7.55 -34.49 7.57
CA LEU A 15 7.72 -34.32 9.01
C LEU A 15 7.22 -35.57 9.71
N ALA A 16 8.13 -36.20 10.44
CA ALA A 16 7.91 -37.37 11.26
C ALA A 16 7.18 -36.99 12.55
N SER A 17 6.27 -37.88 12.95
CA SER A 17 5.53 -37.84 14.21
C SER A 17 6.45 -37.99 15.42
N ARG A 18 6.35 -37.07 16.38
CA ARG A 18 6.71 -37.33 17.79
C ARG A 18 5.44 -37.20 18.63
N ARG A 19 4.97 -38.34 19.12
CA ARG A 19 3.97 -38.48 20.19
C ARG A 19 4.74 -38.41 21.51
N GLU A 20 4.45 -37.41 22.33
CA GLU A 20 4.79 -37.41 23.75
C GLU A 20 3.56 -37.89 24.53
N SER A 21 3.76 -38.97 25.29
CA SER A 21 2.82 -39.59 26.22
C SER A 21 3.11 -39.09 27.63
N LEU A 22 2.08 -38.79 28.44
CA LEU A 22 2.09 -38.77 29.91
C LEU A 22 0.61 -38.73 30.42
N PRO A 23 0.31 -39.12 31.68
CA PRO A 23 -0.26 -40.44 31.99
C PRO A 23 -1.73 -40.45 32.46
N GLU A 24 -2.29 -41.66 32.51
CA GLU A 24 -3.62 -42.04 32.99
C GLU A 24 -3.86 -41.71 34.48
N LYS A 25 -5.10 -41.29 34.80
CA LYS A 25 -5.76 -41.57 36.08
C LYS A 25 -7.28 -41.73 35.94
N GLU A 26 -7.69 -42.96 36.24
CA GLU A 26 -8.86 -43.42 37.00
C GLU A 26 -10.30 -43.13 36.56
N THR A 27 -11.01 -44.26 36.50
CA THR A 27 -12.41 -44.53 36.18
C THR A 27 -13.36 -44.28 37.35
N ALA A 28 -14.58 -43.82 37.05
CA ALA A 28 -15.88 -44.23 37.60
C ALA A 28 -16.90 -43.16 37.18
N SER A 29 -18.17 -43.38 36.85
CA SER A 29 -19.03 -44.55 36.67
C SER A 29 -20.42 -43.98 36.30
N GLY A 30 -21.18 -44.63 35.42
CA GLY A 30 -22.65 -44.57 35.43
C GLY A 30 -23.30 -43.60 34.44
N SER A 31 -23.66 -44.12 33.26
CA SER A 31 -24.62 -43.50 32.34
C SER A 31 -25.84 -44.41 32.17
N THR A 32 -27.03 -43.89 32.46
CA THR A 32 -28.32 -44.43 32.02
C THR A 32 -29.10 -43.26 31.39
N PRO A 33 -29.61 -43.36 30.14
CA PRO A 33 -30.52 -42.38 29.52
C PRO A 33 -31.98 -42.68 29.96
N PRO A 34 -33.06 -41.89 29.70
CA PRO A 34 -33.36 -40.95 28.58
C PRO A 34 -34.19 -39.70 29.11
N PRO A 35 -35.13 -39.00 28.43
CA PRO A 35 -35.63 -39.05 27.05
C PRO A 35 -35.72 -37.70 26.29
N GLN A 36 -35.96 -37.84 24.99
CA GLN A 36 -36.42 -36.82 24.06
C GLN A 36 -37.75 -36.21 24.53
N ASN A 37 -37.92 -34.89 24.37
CA ASN A 37 -39.24 -34.28 24.15
C ASN A 37 -39.12 -32.89 23.49
N ALA A 38 -39.78 -32.81 22.34
CA ALA A 38 -40.59 -31.72 21.78
C ALA A 38 -40.07 -30.27 21.76
N ASP A 39 -39.99 -29.78 20.52
CA ASP A 39 -40.06 -28.39 20.05
C ASP A 39 -41.25 -27.62 20.65
N PRO A 40 -41.07 -26.34 21.02
CA PRO A 40 -41.96 -25.33 20.47
C PRO A 40 -41.24 -24.00 20.17
N GLY A 41 -41.18 -23.59 18.90
CA GLY A 41 -40.69 -22.25 18.58
C GLY A 41 -40.65 -21.85 17.10
N SER A 42 -41.57 -22.36 16.27
CA SER A 42 -41.83 -21.78 14.95
C SER A 42 -42.63 -20.49 15.10
N ASP A 43 -41.95 -19.34 15.12
CA ASP A 43 -42.42 -18.06 14.56
C ASP A 43 -41.57 -16.90 15.11
N ALA A 44 -40.60 -16.45 14.32
CA ALA A 44 -40.26 -15.02 14.20
C ALA A 44 -39.10 -14.84 13.20
N THR A 45 -39.32 -13.94 12.23
CA THR A 45 -38.35 -13.30 11.30
C THR A 45 -38.45 -13.66 9.81
N ALA A 46 -39.67 -13.83 9.30
CA ALA A 46 -40.00 -13.47 7.92
C ALA A 46 -40.83 -12.17 7.92
N ALA A 47 -40.18 -11.01 8.10
CA ALA A 47 -40.86 -9.73 7.98
C ALA A 47 -39.93 -8.68 7.38
N HIS A 48 -39.93 -8.58 6.05
CA HIS A 48 -39.82 -7.37 5.22
C HIS A 48 -39.60 -7.77 3.75
N ALA A 49 -40.61 -8.38 3.14
CA ALA A 49 -40.71 -8.39 1.69
C ALA A 49 -41.81 -7.39 1.33
N ALA A 50 -41.45 -6.12 1.15
CA ALA A 50 -42.26 -5.22 0.36
C ALA A 50 -42.53 -5.89 -1.00
N ALA A 51 -43.74 -5.72 -1.55
CA ALA A 51 -44.06 -6.25 -2.88
C ALA A 51 -42.96 -5.83 -3.87
N PRO A 52 -42.49 -6.74 -4.75
CA PRO A 52 -41.36 -6.44 -5.62
C PRO A 52 -41.70 -5.25 -6.51
N ILE A 53 -41.00 -4.15 -6.30
CA ILE A 53 -41.06 -2.99 -7.19
C ILE A 53 -40.54 -3.48 -8.54
N ALA A 54 -41.37 -3.39 -9.58
CA ALA A 54 -40.96 -3.75 -10.93
C ALA A 54 -39.86 -2.79 -11.39
N LEU A 55 -38.61 -3.26 -11.38
CA LEU A 55 -37.47 -2.48 -11.85
C LEU A 55 -37.57 -2.29 -13.37
N LYS A 56 -37.26 -1.08 -13.83
CA LYS A 56 -37.10 -0.82 -15.26
C LYS A 56 -35.81 -1.50 -15.69
N ARG A 57 -35.93 -2.51 -16.55
CA ARG A 57 -34.75 -3.22 -17.04
C ARG A 57 -33.90 -2.29 -17.90
N PHE A 58 -32.59 -2.32 -17.65
CA PHE A 58 -31.63 -1.75 -18.57
C PHE A 58 -31.63 -2.60 -19.86
N ASN A 59 -32.03 -1.98 -20.97
CA ASN A 59 -32.12 -2.65 -22.25
C ASN A 59 -31.33 -1.83 -23.30
N PRO A 60 -30.01 -2.01 -23.35
CA PRO A 60 -29.19 -1.24 -24.27
C PRO A 60 -29.57 -1.52 -25.72
N PRO A 61 -29.46 -0.53 -26.63
CA PRO A 61 -29.60 -0.77 -28.06
C PRO A 61 -28.66 -1.89 -28.51
N ARG A 62 -29.08 -2.70 -29.50
CA ARG A 62 -28.17 -3.68 -30.14
C ARG A 62 -26.93 -2.94 -30.65
N GLY A 63 -25.77 -3.21 -30.05
CA GLY A 63 -24.49 -2.57 -30.37
C GLY A 63 -23.87 -1.71 -29.26
N LEU A 64 -24.57 -1.46 -28.16
CA LEU A 64 -24.07 -0.71 -26.99
C LEU A 64 -24.11 -1.58 -25.73
N LEU A 65 -23.39 -2.70 -25.74
CA LEU A 65 -23.30 -3.56 -24.55
C LEU A 65 -22.41 -2.90 -23.48
N PRO A 66 -22.77 -2.99 -22.19
CA PRO A 66 -21.90 -2.62 -21.07
C PRO A 66 -20.55 -3.33 -21.12
N GLY A 67 -19.54 -2.73 -20.49
CA GLY A 67 -18.18 -3.26 -20.47
C GLY A 67 -17.32 -2.83 -21.67
N SER A 68 -16.04 -3.17 -21.61
CA SER A 68 -15.05 -2.77 -22.62
C SER A 68 -15.00 -3.69 -23.85
N ASP A 69 -14.48 -3.18 -24.97
CA ASP A 69 -14.19 -3.99 -26.17
C ASP A 69 -13.30 -5.21 -25.86
N GLY A 70 -12.38 -5.04 -24.90
CA GLY A 70 -11.52 -6.12 -24.43
C GLY A 70 -12.31 -7.22 -23.72
N GLU A 71 -13.26 -6.86 -22.86
CA GLU A 71 -14.17 -7.83 -22.23
C GLU A 71 -14.97 -8.61 -23.26
N HIS A 72 -15.57 -7.93 -24.25
CA HIS A 72 -16.38 -8.60 -25.26
C HIS A 72 -15.55 -9.53 -26.15
N ARG A 73 -14.33 -9.12 -26.51
CA ARG A 73 -13.38 -9.99 -27.22
C ARG A 73 -13.08 -11.26 -26.42
N LEU A 74 -12.72 -11.12 -25.15
CA LEU A 74 -12.43 -12.27 -24.29
C LEU A 74 -13.67 -13.14 -24.07
N GLN A 75 -14.86 -12.53 -23.98
CA GLN A 75 -16.10 -13.30 -23.88
C GLN A 75 -16.30 -14.19 -25.09
N CYS A 76 -15.99 -13.69 -26.29
CA CYS A 76 -16.01 -14.44 -27.54
C CYS A 76 -14.94 -15.54 -27.58
N ASP A 77 -13.69 -15.18 -27.27
CA ASP A 77 -12.57 -16.12 -27.27
C ASP A 77 -12.80 -17.31 -26.31
N TYR A 78 -13.52 -17.07 -25.20
CA TYR A 78 -13.82 -18.09 -24.19
C TYR A 78 -15.25 -18.64 -24.22
N GLY A 79 -16.08 -18.31 -25.23
CA GLY A 79 -17.44 -18.84 -25.39
C GLY A 79 -18.37 -18.54 -24.20
N SER A 80 -18.28 -17.33 -23.65
CA SER A 80 -19.02 -16.89 -22.46
C SER A 80 -20.04 -15.78 -22.71
N GLU A 81 -20.29 -15.43 -23.97
CA GLU A 81 -21.14 -14.31 -24.40
C GLU A 81 -22.56 -14.41 -23.86
N GLU A 82 -23.19 -15.60 -23.93
CA GLU A 82 -24.56 -15.77 -23.41
C GLU A 82 -24.64 -15.54 -21.89
N ARG A 83 -23.61 -15.98 -21.15
CA ARG A 83 -23.52 -15.76 -19.71
C ARG A 83 -23.33 -14.28 -19.38
N ALA A 84 -22.44 -13.61 -20.11
CA ALA A 84 -22.20 -12.17 -19.96
C ALA A 84 -23.46 -11.36 -20.32
N HIS A 85 -24.09 -11.63 -21.45
CA HIS A 85 -25.34 -10.99 -21.85
C HIS A 85 -26.46 -11.21 -20.83
N GLY A 86 -26.56 -12.41 -20.29
CA GLY A 86 -27.48 -12.73 -19.21
C GLY A 86 -27.19 -11.97 -17.90
N PHE A 87 -25.94 -11.61 -17.64
CA PHE A 87 -25.57 -10.75 -16.52
C PHE A 87 -25.98 -9.30 -16.80
N TYR A 88 -25.56 -8.74 -17.93
CA TYR A 88 -25.85 -7.35 -18.31
C TYR A 88 -27.36 -7.04 -18.30
N THR A 89 -28.18 -7.94 -18.83
CA THR A 89 -29.64 -7.72 -18.96
C THR A 89 -30.43 -7.92 -17.66
N ARG A 90 -29.86 -8.60 -16.66
CA ARG A 90 -30.59 -9.00 -15.44
C ARG A 90 -30.02 -8.44 -14.15
N GLN A 91 -28.75 -8.06 -14.14
CA GLN A 91 -28.01 -7.70 -12.93
C GLN A 91 -27.39 -6.31 -13.00
N VAL A 92 -27.32 -5.69 -14.17
CA VAL A 92 -26.79 -4.34 -14.36
C VAL A 92 -27.95 -3.38 -14.58
N LEU A 93 -27.94 -2.28 -13.82
CA LEU A 93 -28.82 -1.14 -13.99
C LEU A 93 -27.98 0.09 -14.29
N ASP A 94 -28.55 1.08 -14.97
CA ASP A 94 -27.94 2.40 -15.15
C ASP A 94 -28.30 3.36 -14.00
N TYR A 95 -28.93 2.87 -12.94
CA TYR A 95 -29.42 3.67 -11.81
C TYR A 95 -29.43 2.84 -10.51
N LEU A 96 -29.55 3.52 -9.37
CA LEU A 96 -29.66 2.91 -8.06
C LEU A 96 -31.11 2.51 -7.78
N SER A 97 -31.39 1.22 -7.78
CA SER A 97 -32.69 0.70 -7.32
C SER A 97 -32.95 1.06 -5.84
N PRO A 98 -34.23 1.11 -5.38
CA PRO A 98 -34.54 1.40 -3.97
C PRO A 98 -33.80 0.50 -2.97
N THR A 99 -33.63 -0.79 -3.30
CA THR A 99 -32.86 -1.73 -2.48
C THR A 99 -31.37 -1.40 -2.45
N MET A 100 -30.79 -0.97 -3.58
CA MET A 100 -29.41 -0.48 -3.63
C MET A 100 -29.23 0.80 -2.82
N GLN A 101 -30.18 1.72 -2.86
CA GLN A 101 -30.11 2.96 -2.07
C GLN A 101 -30.15 2.66 -0.56
N ALA A 102 -31.08 1.80 -0.12
CA ALA A 102 -31.13 1.33 1.26
C ALA A 102 -29.89 0.52 1.66
N PHE A 103 -29.28 -0.20 0.70
CA PHE A 103 -27.99 -0.86 0.89
C PHE A 103 -26.89 0.14 1.16
N ILE A 104 -26.73 1.18 0.33
CA ILE A 104 -25.68 2.20 0.47
C ILE A 104 -25.81 2.96 1.79
N ALA A 105 -27.02 3.36 2.17
CA ALA A 105 -27.27 4.22 3.32
C ALA A 105 -26.76 3.64 4.66
N ARG A 106 -26.65 2.31 4.78
CA ARG A 106 -26.20 1.65 6.02
C ARG A 106 -24.70 1.34 6.07
N GLN A 107 -23.96 1.63 5.01
CA GLN A 107 -22.56 1.18 4.87
C GLN A 107 -21.61 2.12 5.58
N GLU A 108 -20.50 1.54 6.04
CA GLU A 108 -19.43 2.25 6.77
C GLU A 108 -18.10 2.18 6.02
N ILE A 109 -18.06 1.46 4.90
CA ILE A 109 -16.86 1.20 4.10
C ILE A 109 -17.21 1.40 2.62
N LEU A 110 -16.34 2.13 1.93
CA LEU A 110 -16.40 2.36 0.49
C LEU A 110 -14.98 2.20 -0.06
N PHE A 111 -14.83 1.52 -1.19
CA PHE A 111 -13.59 1.55 -1.98
C PHE A 111 -13.84 2.39 -3.21
N VAL A 112 -12.93 3.31 -3.49
CA VAL A 112 -12.96 4.18 -4.67
C VAL A 112 -11.74 3.88 -5.50
N ALA A 113 -11.97 3.60 -6.79
CA ALA A 113 -10.93 3.48 -7.79
C ALA A 113 -11.10 4.58 -8.85
N THR A 114 -10.00 5.22 -9.19
CA THR A 114 -9.90 6.27 -10.21
C THR A 114 -8.63 6.04 -11.03
N ALA A 115 -8.55 6.64 -12.21
CA ALA A 115 -7.33 6.61 -13.01
C ALA A 115 -7.05 8.00 -13.58
N ASP A 116 -5.79 8.36 -13.72
CA ASP A 116 -5.39 9.61 -14.38
C ASP A 116 -5.61 9.53 -15.91
N ARG A 117 -5.20 10.58 -16.64
CA ARG A 117 -5.29 10.62 -18.11
C ARG A 117 -4.38 9.62 -18.82
N HIS A 118 -3.39 9.07 -18.14
CA HIS A 118 -2.45 8.07 -18.66
C HIS A 118 -2.90 6.63 -18.37
N GLY A 119 -3.95 6.47 -17.53
CA GLY A 119 -4.46 5.18 -17.11
C GLY A 119 -3.77 4.63 -15.87
N GLU A 120 -2.99 5.45 -15.15
CA GLU A 120 -2.42 5.07 -13.86
C GLU A 120 -3.52 5.08 -12.80
N CYS A 121 -3.69 3.95 -12.13
CA CYS A 121 -4.84 3.70 -11.26
C CYS A 121 -4.50 3.91 -9.79
N ASP A 122 -5.42 4.53 -9.07
CA ASP A 122 -5.42 4.60 -7.61
C ASP A 122 -6.67 3.93 -7.05
N CYS A 123 -6.50 3.20 -5.94
CA CYS A 123 -7.62 2.65 -5.19
C CYS A 123 -7.46 2.97 -3.70
N THR A 124 -8.50 3.54 -3.10
CA THR A 124 -8.48 3.96 -1.69
C THR A 124 -9.76 3.56 -0.98
N SER A 125 -9.62 3.06 0.25
CA SER A 125 -10.76 2.85 1.13
C SER A 125 -11.14 4.14 1.86
N LYS A 126 -12.44 4.38 1.93
CA LYS A 126 -13.11 5.46 2.66
C LYS A 126 -13.93 4.82 3.77
N PHE A 127 -13.88 5.43 4.94
CA PHE A 127 -14.58 4.95 6.13
C PHE A 127 -15.42 6.06 6.71
N GLY A 128 -16.63 5.73 7.14
CA GLY A 128 -17.54 6.67 7.78
C GLY A 128 -18.60 5.95 8.59
N ARG A 129 -19.44 6.72 9.27
CA ARG A 129 -20.63 6.18 9.94
C ARG A 129 -21.71 5.86 8.90
N PRO A 130 -22.69 5.01 9.21
CA PRO A 130 -23.84 4.81 8.33
C PRO A 130 -24.43 6.16 7.91
N GLY A 131 -24.66 6.33 6.61
CA GLY A 131 -25.08 7.60 6.00
C GLY A 131 -23.96 8.48 5.47
N PHE A 132 -22.67 8.12 5.62
CA PHE A 132 -21.58 8.93 5.05
C PHE A 132 -21.55 8.89 3.52
N ILE A 133 -22.00 7.79 2.90
CA ILE A 133 -22.31 7.72 1.47
C ILE A 133 -23.78 8.11 1.33
N ARG A 134 -24.04 9.25 0.69
CA ARG A 134 -25.38 9.83 0.61
C ARG A 134 -25.91 9.66 -0.79
N VAL A 135 -27.03 8.97 -0.90
CA VAL A 135 -27.79 8.90 -2.15
C VAL A 135 -28.64 10.15 -2.23
N LEU A 136 -28.42 10.95 -3.28
CA LEU A 136 -29.21 12.15 -3.55
C LEU A 136 -30.50 11.79 -4.29
N ASP A 137 -30.38 10.91 -5.28
CA ASP A 137 -31.47 10.33 -6.05
C ASP A 137 -31.01 9.01 -6.72
N GLU A 138 -31.79 8.49 -7.68
CA GLU A 138 -31.46 7.25 -8.38
C GLU A 138 -30.22 7.34 -9.30
N LYS A 139 -29.79 8.54 -9.68
CA LYS A 139 -28.64 8.79 -10.56
C LYS A 139 -27.45 9.43 -9.85
N TYR A 140 -27.64 10.02 -8.67
CA TYR A 140 -26.58 10.76 -8.00
C TYR A 140 -26.37 10.29 -6.57
N LEU A 141 -25.11 10.10 -6.21
CA LEU A 141 -24.65 9.93 -4.84
C LEU A 141 -23.47 10.87 -4.55
N ILE A 142 -23.18 11.09 -3.26
CA ILE A 142 -22.08 11.93 -2.81
C ILE A 142 -21.40 11.34 -1.58
N TYR A 143 -20.10 11.53 -1.45
CA TYR A 143 -19.34 11.16 -0.25
C TYR A 143 -18.35 12.26 0.16
N PRO A 144 -18.02 12.38 1.47
CA PRO A 144 -17.13 13.41 1.97
C PRO A 144 -15.65 13.06 1.77
N GLU A 145 -14.85 14.08 1.53
CA GLU A 145 -13.39 14.03 1.58
C GLU A 145 -12.89 14.84 2.77
N TYR A 146 -12.20 14.16 3.68
CA TYR A 146 -11.60 14.75 4.86
C TYR A 146 -10.13 15.15 4.60
N ARG A 147 -9.55 15.91 5.53
CA ARG A 147 -8.12 16.24 5.48
C ARG A 147 -7.25 14.97 5.47
N GLY A 148 -6.56 14.74 4.36
CA GLY A 148 -5.64 13.62 4.16
C GLY A 148 -4.16 13.95 4.33
N ASN A 149 -3.30 13.15 3.71
CA ASN A 149 -1.83 13.29 3.67
C ASN A 149 -1.33 14.30 2.62
N GLY A 150 -2.23 14.95 1.86
CA GLY A 150 -1.89 15.95 0.84
C GLY A 150 -1.53 15.38 -0.54
N VAL A 151 -1.55 14.06 -0.74
CA VAL A 151 -1.24 13.45 -2.04
C VAL A 151 -2.33 13.71 -3.09
N PHE A 152 -3.59 13.78 -2.65
CA PHE A 152 -4.75 14.04 -3.51
C PHE A 152 -4.95 13.07 -4.69
N ALA A 153 -4.38 11.87 -4.66
CA ALA A 153 -4.43 10.86 -5.73
C ALA A 153 -5.79 10.77 -6.47
N ASN A 154 -6.85 10.35 -5.78
CA ASN A 154 -8.18 10.22 -6.38
C ASN A 154 -8.72 11.55 -6.95
N LEU A 155 -8.49 12.67 -6.25
CA LEU A 155 -9.03 13.96 -6.66
C LEU A 155 -8.29 14.54 -7.86
N GLY A 156 -6.96 14.39 -7.91
CA GLY A 156 -6.15 14.74 -9.08
C GLY A 156 -6.63 13.96 -10.30
N ASN A 157 -6.77 12.64 -10.16
CA ASN A 157 -7.30 11.78 -11.23
C ASN A 157 -8.65 12.29 -11.74
N ILE A 158 -9.61 12.55 -10.84
CA ILE A 158 -10.96 13.05 -11.19
C ILE A 158 -10.92 14.36 -11.97
N THR A 159 -9.95 15.26 -11.70
CA THR A 159 -9.84 16.53 -12.44
C THR A 159 -9.40 16.36 -13.89
N GLU A 160 -8.74 15.25 -14.22
CA GLU A 160 -8.23 14.95 -15.55
C GLU A 160 -9.07 13.89 -16.28
N ASN A 161 -9.66 12.97 -15.54
CA ASN A 161 -10.45 11.85 -16.01
C ASN A 161 -11.62 11.63 -15.02
N PRO A 162 -12.87 11.91 -15.43
CA PRO A 162 -14.00 11.85 -14.52
C PRO A 162 -14.43 10.42 -14.18
N HIS A 163 -13.88 9.38 -14.82
CA HIS A 163 -14.33 8.02 -14.59
C HIS A 163 -13.96 7.51 -13.19
N ILE A 164 -14.94 6.92 -12.51
CA ILE A 164 -14.82 6.38 -11.15
C ILE A 164 -15.48 5.01 -11.08
N ALA A 165 -14.87 4.10 -10.32
CA ALA A 165 -15.47 2.85 -9.91
C ALA A 165 -15.54 2.79 -8.38
N MET A 166 -16.70 2.42 -7.85
CA MET A 166 -16.96 2.29 -6.43
C MET A 166 -17.35 0.86 -6.10
N LEU A 167 -16.72 0.29 -5.06
CA LEU A 167 -17.11 -0.98 -4.50
C LEU A 167 -17.53 -0.79 -3.04
N ILE A 168 -18.77 -1.15 -2.74
CA ILE A 168 -19.38 -1.02 -1.43
C ILE A 168 -19.68 -2.42 -0.91
N LEU A 169 -19.11 -2.79 0.25
CA LEU A 169 -19.21 -4.14 0.80
C LEU A 169 -19.94 -4.13 2.15
N ASP A 170 -20.89 -5.04 2.30
CA ASP A 170 -21.45 -5.39 3.60
C ASP A 170 -20.71 -6.62 4.14
N LEU A 171 -19.84 -6.42 5.12
CA LEU A 171 -19.06 -7.49 5.73
C LEU A 171 -19.71 -8.06 6.99
N TYR A 172 -20.84 -7.51 7.43
CA TYR A 172 -21.34 -7.73 8.79
C TYR A 172 -22.73 -8.36 8.86
N ARG A 173 -23.53 -8.23 7.80
CA ARG A 173 -24.91 -8.71 7.78
C ARG A 173 -25.17 -9.62 6.59
N ASP A 174 -25.17 -9.06 5.39
CA ASP A 174 -25.65 -9.75 4.19
C ASP A 174 -24.50 -10.39 3.37
N THR A 175 -23.24 -10.12 3.73
CA THR A 175 -22.03 -10.57 3.01
C THR A 175 -22.09 -10.33 1.51
N VAL A 176 -22.70 -9.23 1.06
CA VAL A 176 -22.89 -8.88 -0.35
C VAL A 176 -22.20 -7.56 -0.65
N GLY A 177 -21.92 -7.29 -1.91
CA GLY A 177 -21.45 -5.97 -2.32
C GLY A 177 -22.24 -5.37 -3.47
N LEU A 178 -21.96 -4.10 -3.71
CA LEU A 178 -22.53 -3.31 -4.79
C LEU A 178 -21.38 -2.59 -5.50
N HIS A 179 -21.31 -2.79 -6.81
CA HIS A 179 -20.52 -1.97 -7.72
C HIS A 179 -21.35 -0.78 -8.17
N VAL A 180 -20.73 0.40 -8.19
CA VAL A 180 -21.28 1.61 -8.79
C VAL A 180 -20.18 2.26 -9.61
N ASN A 181 -20.35 2.29 -10.93
CA ASN A 181 -19.43 2.95 -11.86
C ASN A 181 -20.11 4.20 -12.43
N GLY A 182 -19.30 5.20 -12.76
CA GLY A 182 -19.80 6.36 -13.49
C GLY A 182 -18.83 7.51 -13.55
N ARG A 183 -19.35 8.73 -13.38
CA ARG A 183 -18.59 9.98 -13.51
C ARG A 183 -18.57 10.76 -12.21
N ALA A 184 -17.38 11.09 -11.74
CA ALA A 184 -17.17 11.88 -10.54
C ALA A 184 -16.84 13.34 -10.86
N ARG A 185 -17.23 14.22 -9.93
CA ARG A 185 -16.74 15.60 -9.87
C ARG A 185 -16.56 16.06 -8.42
N ILE A 186 -15.62 16.98 -8.23
CA ILE A 186 -15.36 17.58 -6.92
C ILE A 186 -16.40 18.67 -6.65
N VAL A 187 -16.93 18.70 -5.43
CA VAL A 187 -17.92 19.66 -4.96
C VAL A 187 -17.38 20.33 -3.69
N GLY A 188 -17.43 21.65 -3.63
CA GLY A 188 -16.96 22.43 -2.49
C GLY A 188 -18.04 22.59 -1.42
N ASN A 189 -17.63 22.88 -0.19
CA ASN A 189 -18.57 23.14 0.93
C ASN A 189 -19.41 24.43 0.80
N ARG A 190 -19.26 25.17 -0.30
CA ARG A 190 -20.04 26.37 -0.61
C ARG A 190 -21.14 26.10 -1.64
N ASP A 191 -21.16 24.90 -2.20
CA ASP A 191 -22.18 24.49 -3.16
C ASP A 191 -23.47 24.12 -2.44
N ASN A 192 -24.61 24.20 -3.15
CA ASN A 192 -25.92 23.93 -2.57
C ASN A 192 -26.07 22.42 -2.30
N LEU A 193 -25.70 22.01 -1.09
CA LEU A 193 -25.75 20.62 -0.63
C LEU A 193 -27.02 20.39 0.21
N PRO A 194 -27.57 19.16 0.24
CA PRO A 194 -28.74 18.84 1.06
C PRO A 194 -28.59 19.29 2.53
N ASP A 195 -29.67 19.70 3.19
CA ASP A 195 -29.62 20.29 4.53
C ASP A 195 -28.99 19.37 5.59
N ASP A 196 -29.13 18.05 5.43
CA ASP A 196 -28.49 17.03 6.27
C ASP A 196 -26.98 16.90 6.03
N VAL A 197 -26.47 17.35 4.88
CA VAL A 197 -25.05 17.46 4.54
C VAL A 197 -24.42 18.69 5.20
N ILE A 198 -25.17 19.78 5.30
CA ILE A 198 -24.74 21.04 5.91
C ILE A 198 -24.39 20.88 7.40
N LEU A 199 -25.09 19.99 8.12
CA LEU A 199 -24.81 19.71 9.54
C LEU A 199 -23.39 19.15 9.77
N GLU A 200 -22.87 18.33 8.84
CA GLU A 200 -21.50 17.81 8.94
C GLU A 200 -20.44 18.85 8.53
N ILE A 201 -20.79 19.78 7.66
CA ILE A 201 -19.92 20.92 7.28
C ILE A 201 -19.63 21.81 8.50
N GLY A 202 -20.55 21.84 9.48
CA GLY A 202 -20.40 22.54 10.75
C GLY A 202 -19.49 21.87 11.78
N LEU A 203 -18.99 20.66 11.52
CA LEU A 203 -18.02 20.00 12.41
C LEU A 203 -16.66 20.72 12.39
N GLU A 204 -15.89 20.65 13.47
CA GLU A 204 -14.57 21.29 13.58
C GLU A 204 -13.40 20.29 13.47
N GLY A 205 -12.25 20.79 13.05
CA GLY A 205 -11.00 20.02 12.97
C GLY A 205 -11.00 18.91 11.92
N LYS A 206 -10.27 17.82 12.18
CA LYS A 206 -10.07 16.68 11.25
C LYS A 206 -11.36 15.90 10.90
N LYS A 207 -12.47 16.19 11.58
CA LYS A 207 -13.79 15.59 11.33
C LYS A 207 -14.64 16.41 10.36
N ARG A 208 -14.21 17.61 10.00
CA ARG A 208 -14.88 18.43 9.01
C ARG A 208 -14.53 17.92 7.61
N PRO A 209 -15.51 17.55 6.78
CA PRO A 209 -15.28 17.37 5.35
C PRO A 209 -14.67 18.66 4.78
N GLU A 210 -13.56 18.58 4.04
CA GLU A 210 -13.01 19.75 3.36
C GLU A 210 -13.70 20.00 2.02
N ARG A 211 -14.24 18.93 1.43
CA ARG A 211 -14.92 18.90 0.13
C ARG A 211 -15.69 17.59 0.00
N TRP A 212 -16.36 17.43 -1.13
CA TRP A 212 -17.16 16.27 -1.45
C TRP A 212 -16.84 15.77 -2.86
N VAL A 213 -17.14 14.51 -3.11
CA VAL A 213 -17.13 13.94 -4.46
C VAL A 213 -18.54 13.48 -4.78
N MET A 214 -19.11 14.06 -5.82
CA MET A 214 -20.41 13.65 -6.35
C MET A 214 -20.19 12.73 -7.54
N VAL A 215 -20.96 11.65 -7.57
CA VAL A 215 -20.89 10.62 -8.60
C VAL A 215 -22.24 10.52 -9.29
N GLU A 216 -22.22 10.72 -10.61
CA GLU A 216 -23.30 10.34 -11.51
C GLU A 216 -23.15 8.85 -11.85
N VAL A 217 -24.20 8.08 -11.60
CA VAL A 217 -24.24 6.63 -11.80
C VAL A 217 -24.48 6.31 -13.27
N GLU A 218 -23.52 5.60 -13.88
CA GLU A 218 -23.66 5.03 -15.22
C GLU A 218 -24.01 3.53 -15.15
N GLU A 219 -23.48 2.81 -14.15
CA GLU A 219 -23.74 1.39 -13.93
C GLU A 219 -23.81 1.05 -12.44
N ALA A 220 -24.75 0.19 -12.07
CA ALA A 220 -24.87 -0.37 -10.72
C ALA A 220 -25.23 -1.86 -10.80
N TYR A 221 -24.42 -2.71 -10.14
CA TYR A 221 -24.61 -4.15 -10.17
C TYR A 221 -24.04 -4.87 -8.95
N ILE A 222 -24.53 -6.08 -8.71
CA ILE A 222 -24.20 -6.87 -7.52
C ILE A 222 -22.76 -7.41 -7.57
N GLN A 223 -22.07 -7.35 -6.43
CA GLN A 223 -20.95 -8.23 -6.11
C GLN A 223 -21.48 -9.40 -5.28
N CYS A 224 -21.38 -10.62 -5.82
CA CYS A 224 -21.96 -11.80 -5.19
C CYS A 224 -21.29 -12.17 -3.85
N SER A 225 -22.08 -12.76 -2.93
CA SER A 225 -21.66 -13.06 -1.57
C SER A 225 -20.73 -14.26 -1.39
N LYS A 226 -20.59 -15.10 -2.43
CA LYS A 226 -19.95 -16.42 -2.38
C LYS A 226 -18.59 -16.46 -1.66
N HIS A 227 -17.81 -15.39 -1.76
CA HIS A 227 -16.47 -15.30 -1.20
C HIS A 227 -16.26 -14.11 -0.26
N ILE A 228 -17.33 -13.42 0.11
CA ILE A 228 -17.26 -12.31 1.07
C ILE A 228 -17.38 -12.89 2.48
N PRO A 229 -16.37 -12.72 3.35
CA PRO A 229 -16.42 -13.25 4.70
C PRO A 229 -17.39 -12.46 5.57
N LEU A 230 -18.09 -13.17 6.47
CA LEU A 230 -18.81 -12.56 7.58
C LEU A 230 -17.80 -12.17 8.67
N MET A 231 -17.73 -10.88 8.99
CA MET A 231 -16.81 -10.31 9.96
C MET A 231 -17.52 -9.89 11.24
N LYS A 232 -16.75 -9.79 12.34
CA LYS A 232 -17.19 -9.18 13.59
C LYS A 232 -16.52 -7.82 13.77
N LYS A 233 -17.32 -6.78 13.98
CA LYS A 233 -16.79 -5.45 14.30
C LYS A 233 -16.27 -5.44 15.74
N LEU A 234 -15.04 -4.99 15.93
CA LEU A 234 -14.41 -4.82 17.24
C LEU A 234 -14.15 -3.33 17.47
N ASP A 235 -14.22 -2.91 18.74
CA ASP A 235 -13.91 -1.55 19.12
C ASP A 235 -12.41 -1.28 18.97
N LYS A 236 -12.07 -0.22 18.23
CA LYS A 236 -10.72 0.28 18.10
C LYS A 236 -10.65 1.66 18.73
N ARG A 237 -9.75 1.85 19.70
CA ARG A 237 -9.42 3.19 20.19
C ARG A 237 -8.74 3.97 19.07
N VAL A 238 -9.31 5.12 18.71
CA VAL A 238 -8.75 6.03 17.70
C VAL A 238 -8.38 7.33 18.39
N ASP A 239 -7.09 7.64 18.44
CA ASP A 239 -6.61 8.91 18.97
C ASP A 239 -6.70 9.99 17.88
N TRP A 240 -7.79 10.76 17.92
CA TRP A 240 -8.02 11.86 17.00
C TRP A 240 -7.13 13.07 17.36
N GLY A 241 -6.52 13.70 16.35
CA GLY A 241 -5.83 14.99 16.52
C GLY A 241 -4.31 14.92 16.52
N THR A 242 -3.69 13.77 16.79
CA THR A 242 -2.22 13.64 16.71
C THR A 242 -1.72 13.67 15.27
N ASP A 243 -0.54 14.26 15.03
CA ASP A 243 0.25 14.12 13.80
C ASP A 243 1.42 13.14 13.95
N ASN A 244 1.45 12.42 15.07
CA ASN A 244 2.40 11.35 15.30
C ASN A 244 2.20 10.22 14.27
N VAL A 245 3.23 9.97 13.45
CA VAL A 245 3.27 8.96 12.38
C VAL A 245 3.07 7.54 12.93
N VAL A 246 3.64 7.25 14.11
CA VAL A 246 3.54 5.94 14.79
C VAL A 246 2.09 5.67 15.20
N ALA A 247 1.41 6.66 15.78
CA ALA A 247 0.00 6.54 16.19
C ALA A 247 -0.96 6.37 15.00
N LYS A 248 -0.56 6.84 13.80
CA LYS A 248 -1.32 6.68 12.56
C LYS A 248 -0.97 5.41 11.78
N GLY A 249 0.03 4.63 12.22
CA GLY A 249 0.56 3.50 11.46
C GLY A 249 1.13 3.91 10.09
N GLY A 250 1.53 5.17 9.94
CA GLY A 250 1.91 5.76 8.65
C GLY A 250 3.16 5.12 8.04
N ASP A 251 3.98 4.48 8.86
CA ASP A 251 5.13 3.69 8.44
C ASP A 251 5.04 2.21 8.87
N TYR A 252 3.84 1.62 8.79
CA TYR A 252 3.66 0.20 9.11
C TYR A 252 4.59 -0.72 8.31
N PHE A 253 4.89 -0.34 7.07
CA PHE A 253 5.80 -1.07 6.18
C PHE A 253 7.29 -0.73 6.39
N ARG A 254 7.62 0.11 7.37
CA ARG A 254 9.00 0.48 7.74
C ARG A 254 9.82 1.03 6.58
N LEU A 255 9.16 1.82 5.74
CA LEU A 255 9.77 2.53 4.61
C LEU A 255 10.71 3.64 5.10
N GLN A 256 10.54 4.16 6.33
CA GLN A 256 11.48 5.12 6.91
C GLN A 256 12.73 4.46 7.50
N GLU A 257 12.68 3.16 7.78
CA GLU A 257 13.81 2.36 8.28
C GLU A 257 14.62 1.70 7.15
N ILE A 258 14.31 1.98 5.88
CA ILE A 258 15.11 1.47 4.77
C ILE A 258 16.54 2.00 4.94
N PRO A 259 17.54 1.11 5.08
CA PRO A 259 18.93 1.51 5.25
C PRO A 259 19.37 2.47 4.15
N LEU A 260 20.26 3.41 4.50
CA LEU A 260 20.80 4.36 3.53
C LEU A 260 21.45 3.63 2.33
N TYR A 261 22.07 2.48 2.60
CA TYR A 261 22.58 1.55 1.60
C TYR A 261 21.54 1.15 0.53
N ASP A 262 20.34 0.77 0.93
CA ASP A 262 19.29 0.36 -0.01
C ASP A 262 18.67 1.58 -0.71
N ARG A 263 18.50 2.70 0.01
CA ARG A 263 17.96 3.96 -0.54
C ARG A 263 18.78 4.51 -1.70
N ILE A 264 20.10 4.36 -1.65
CA ILE A 264 21.01 4.86 -2.71
C ILE A 264 21.23 3.85 -3.84
N GLY A 265 20.64 2.65 -3.80
CA GLY A 265 20.70 1.66 -4.87
C GLY A 265 21.58 0.43 -4.59
N GLY A 266 21.98 0.20 -3.33
CA GLY A 266 22.66 -1.01 -2.88
C GLY A 266 24.01 -1.26 -3.56
N ASP A 267 24.28 -2.53 -3.89
CA ASP A 267 25.59 -2.99 -4.36
C ASP A 267 26.10 -2.26 -5.60
N LYS A 268 25.19 -1.97 -6.53
CA LYS A 268 25.51 -1.28 -7.79
C LYS A 268 25.95 0.15 -7.53
N ALA A 269 25.23 0.86 -6.65
CA ALA A 269 25.60 2.21 -6.27
C ALA A 269 26.93 2.22 -5.53
N MET A 270 27.16 1.30 -4.60
CA MET A 270 28.43 1.19 -3.88
C MET A 270 29.62 0.96 -4.82
N GLU A 271 29.46 0.15 -5.85
CA GLU A 271 30.51 -0.09 -6.84
C GLU A 271 30.87 1.18 -7.61
N VAL A 272 29.86 1.91 -8.10
CA VAL A 272 30.05 3.17 -8.83
C VAL A 272 30.69 4.24 -7.93
N LEU A 273 30.19 4.39 -6.70
CA LEU A 273 30.70 5.38 -5.76
C LEU A 273 32.14 5.10 -5.33
N VAL A 274 32.49 3.84 -5.02
CA VAL A 274 33.85 3.48 -4.60
C VAL A 274 34.85 3.69 -5.74
N ASP A 275 34.49 3.33 -6.97
CA ASP A 275 35.39 3.52 -8.12
C ASP A 275 35.59 5.00 -8.43
N GLY A 276 34.50 5.78 -8.49
CA GLY A 276 34.56 7.23 -8.71
C GLY A 276 35.36 7.96 -7.62
N PHE A 277 35.17 7.56 -6.37
CA PHE A 277 35.88 8.11 -5.22
C PHE A 277 37.38 7.88 -5.33
N TYR A 278 37.83 6.64 -5.54
CA TYR A 278 39.27 6.37 -5.66
C TYR A 278 39.89 6.98 -6.90
N ARG A 279 39.15 7.12 -8.00
CA ARG A 279 39.64 7.85 -9.17
C ARG A 279 39.98 9.30 -8.82
N ARG A 280 39.21 9.94 -7.94
CA ARG A 280 39.50 11.31 -7.48
C ARG A 280 40.65 11.35 -6.48
N VAL A 281 40.64 10.45 -5.49
CA VAL A 281 41.70 10.36 -4.46
C VAL A 281 43.08 10.12 -5.08
N LEU A 282 43.20 9.19 -6.03
CA LEU A 282 44.48 8.85 -6.65
C LEU A 282 45.04 9.95 -7.56
N ASN A 283 44.19 10.86 -8.04
CA ASN A 283 44.60 12.00 -8.87
C ASN A 283 44.85 13.28 -8.05
N ASP A 284 44.77 13.20 -6.72
CA ASP A 284 44.95 14.34 -5.82
C ASP A 284 46.33 14.31 -5.16
N GLU A 285 47.12 15.38 -5.33
CA GLU A 285 48.49 15.44 -4.81
C GLU A 285 48.57 15.41 -3.27
N LEU A 286 47.53 15.88 -2.57
CA LEU A 286 47.52 15.94 -1.11
C LEU A 286 47.27 14.56 -0.49
N VAL A 287 46.32 13.81 -1.04
CA VAL A 287 45.86 12.53 -0.46
C VAL A 287 46.25 11.29 -1.26
N GLY A 288 46.59 11.42 -2.54
CA GLY A 288 46.99 10.32 -3.41
C GLY A 288 48.29 9.65 -2.96
N ARG A 289 49.23 10.43 -2.40
CA ARG A 289 50.52 9.94 -1.87
C ARG A 289 50.41 8.85 -0.81
N PHE A 290 49.29 8.76 -0.07
CA PHE A 290 49.06 7.71 0.93
C PHE A 290 48.77 6.34 0.30
N PHE A 291 48.57 6.28 -1.02
CA PHE A 291 48.16 5.08 -1.75
C PHE A 291 49.22 4.57 -2.75
N GLU A 292 50.42 5.16 -2.80
CA GLU A 292 51.47 4.80 -3.78
C GLU A 292 51.88 3.32 -3.70
N ASP A 293 51.95 2.76 -2.49
CA ASP A 293 52.34 1.36 -2.25
C ASP A 293 51.13 0.45 -1.88
N VAL A 294 49.92 0.85 -2.25
CA VAL A 294 48.68 0.14 -1.87
C VAL A 294 48.12 -0.66 -3.04
N ASP A 295 47.76 -1.92 -2.80
CA ASP A 295 46.94 -2.70 -3.73
C ASP A 295 45.54 -2.08 -3.83
N MET A 296 45.31 -1.33 -4.90
CA MET A 296 44.08 -0.59 -5.11
C MET A 296 42.88 -1.46 -5.49
N GLU A 297 43.07 -2.70 -5.96
CA GLU A 297 41.95 -3.61 -6.19
C GLU A 297 41.44 -4.15 -4.85
N ALA A 298 42.36 -4.64 -4.01
CA ALA A 298 42.03 -5.10 -2.67
C ALA A 298 41.45 -3.97 -1.80
N GLN A 299 42.00 -2.76 -1.92
CA GLN A 299 41.54 -1.59 -1.17
C GLN A 299 40.12 -1.17 -1.57
N ARG A 300 39.77 -1.16 -2.87
CA ARG A 300 38.40 -0.89 -3.32
C ARG A 300 37.39 -1.88 -2.75
N LEU A 301 37.71 -3.18 -2.76
CA LEU A 301 36.82 -4.21 -2.23
C LEU A 301 36.62 -4.07 -0.72
N LYS A 302 37.69 -3.77 0.02
CA LYS A 302 37.63 -3.52 1.46
C LYS A 302 36.82 -2.25 1.77
N GLN A 303 37.03 -1.16 1.04
CA GLN A 303 36.27 0.08 1.19
C GLN A 303 34.79 -0.12 0.88
N LYS A 304 34.45 -0.83 -0.20
CA LYS A 304 33.07 -1.20 -0.54
C LYS A 304 32.40 -1.94 0.62
N SER A 305 33.10 -2.89 1.22
CA SER A 305 32.56 -3.69 2.32
C SER A 305 32.36 -2.85 3.59
N PHE A 306 33.29 -1.93 3.88
CA PHE A 306 33.17 -0.99 4.99
C PHE A 306 32.00 -0.02 4.78
N LEU A 307 31.91 0.63 3.62
CA LEU A 307 30.84 1.56 3.27
C LEU A 307 29.48 0.89 3.29
N ALA A 308 29.37 -0.31 2.71
CA ALA A 308 28.12 -1.06 2.74
C ALA A 308 27.67 -1.36 4.18
N MET A 309 28.59 -1.73 5.08
CA MET A 309 28.28 -1.97 6.48
C MET A 309 27.78 -0.72 7.21
N ILE A 310 28.51 0.39 7.12
CA ILE A 310 28.17 1.62 7.87
C ILE A 310 26.90 2.30 7.36
N PHE A 311 26.53 2.08 6.09
CA PHE A 311 25.27 2.57 5.52
C PHE A 311 24.10 1.60 5.75
N GLY A 312 24.31 0.52 6.50
CA GLY A 312 23.28 -0.43 6.94
C GLY A 312 22.98 -1.58 5.98
N GLY A 313 23.90 -1.87 5.04
CA GLY A 313 23.86 -3.03 4.17
C GLY A 313 24.16 -4.34 4.90
N PRO A 314 23.89 -5.50 4.27
CA PRO A 314 23.89 -6.81 4.94
C PRO A 314 25.29 -7.40 5.19
N TYR A 315 26.36 -6.65 4.88
CA TYR A 315 27.73 -7.16 4.89
C TYR A 315 28.45 -6.82 6.20
N PRO A 316 28.96 -7.82 6.95
CA PRO A 316 29.83 -7.54 8.08
C PRO A 316 31.21 -7.10 7.59
N TYR A 317 31.74 -6.01 8.14
CA TYR A 317 33.13 -5.62 7.92
C TYR A 317 34.05 -6.49 8.78
N THR A 318 34.96 -7.23 8.13
CA THR A 318 35.92 -8.14 8.79
C THR A 318 37.35 -7.60 8.79
N GLY A 319 37.54 -6.34 8.38
CA GLY A 319 38.86 -5.72 8.37
C GLY A 319 39.33 -5.28 9.75
N LYS A 320 40.62 -4.95 9.85
CA LYS A 320 41.21 -4.33 11.04
C LYS A 320 40.49 -3.01 11.39
N ASP A 321 40.50 -2.66 12.67
CA ASP A 321 39.94 -1.43 13.19
C ASP A 321 40.59 -0.19 12.57
N LEU A 322 39.80 0.88 12.42
CA LEU A 322 40.24 2.11 11.75
C LEU A 322 41.45 2.74 12.44
N ARG A 323 41.50 2.71 13.77
CA ARG A 323 42.59 3.30 14.54
C ARG A 323 43.93 2.64 14.24
N SER A 324 43.97 1.32 14.29
CA SER A 324 45.18 0.53 14.04
C SER A 324 45.65 0.61 12.59
N VAL A 325 44.74 0.71 11.61
CA VAL A 325 45.16 0.78 10.19
C VAL A 325 45.70 2.16 9.79
N HIS A 326 45.23 3.24 10.42
CA HIS A 326 45.68 4.59 10.09
C HIS A 326 46.85 5.08 10.98
N GLN A 327 47.15 4.41 12.11
CA GLN A 327 48.22 4.78 13.04
C GLN A 327 49.57 5.06 12.33
N ARG A 328 50.00 4.14 11.45
CA ARG A 328 51.25 4.30 10.70
C ARG A 328 51.24 5.55 9.81
N LEU A 329 50.09 5.88 9.21
CA LEU A 329 49.95 7.06 8.33
C LEU A 329 50.03 8.36 9.13
N ILE A 330 49.60 8.35 10.40
CA ILE A 330 49.76 9.48 11.31
C ILE A 330 51.24 9.64 11.68
N ASP A 331 51.87 8.56 12.14
CA ASP A 331 53.23 8.60 12.70
C ASP A 331 54.30 8.87 11.63
N GLU A 332 54.18 8.28 10.44
CA GLU A 332 55.21 8.34 9.40
C GLU A 332 54.92 9.35 8.29
N LEU A 333 53.63 9.59 7.97
CA LEU A 333 53.22 10.39 6.81
C LEU A 333 52.46 11.68 7.16
N GLY A 334 52.20 11.92 8.45
CA GLY A 334 51.56 13.14 8.94
C GLY A 334 50.10 13.28 8.51
N LEU A 335 49.34 12.18 8.52
CA LEU A 335 47.88 12.21 8.31
C LEU A 335 47.23 13.22 9.29
N SER A 336 46.30 14.03 8.80
CA SER A 336 45.74 15.17 9.54
C SER A 336 44.33 15.50 9.08
N ASP A 337 43.66 16.43 9.78
CA ASP A 337 42.32 16.93 9.43
C ASP A 337 42.21 17.39 7.98
N ALA A 338 43.21 18.09 7.46
CA ALA A 338 43.19 18.58 6.08
C ALA A 338 43.11 17.43 5.05
N HIS A 339 43.74 16.29 5.34
CA HIS A 339 43.66 15.11 4.49
C HIS A 339 42.29 14.44 4.60
N PHE A 340 41.73 14.35 5.81
CA PHE A 340 40.39 13.81 6.02
C PHE A 340 39.33 14.65 5.32
N ASP A 341 39.36 15.98 5.50
CA ASP A 341 38.45 16.93 4.84
C ASP A 341 38.51 16.77 3.32
N ARG A 342 39.72 16.61 2.78
CA ARG A 342 39.92 16.43 1.35
C ARG A 342 39.34 15.12 0.85
N VAL A 343 39.54 14.03 1.59
CA VAL A 343 38.94 12.72 1.29
C VAL A 343 37.41 12.79 1.35
N LEU A 344 36.84 13.40 2.38
CA LEU A 344 35.39 13.54 2.52
C LEU A 344 34.80 14.41 1.39
N GLN A 345 35.49 15.48 0.98
CA GLN A 345 35.09 16.27 -0.17
C GLN A 345 35.09 15.46 -1.46
N HIS A 346 36.12 14.64 -1.72
CA HIS A 346 36.15 13.76 -2.89
C HIS A 346 34.99 12.75 -2.90
N PHE A 347 34.64 12.22 -1.73
CA PHE A 347 33.47 11.35 -1.59
C PHE A 347 32.18 12.11 -1.90
N ARG A 348 31.99 13.29 -1.30
CA ARG A 348 30.82 14.16 -1.56
C ARG A 348 30.66 14.49 -3.04
N ASP A 349 31.74 14.89 -3.71
CA ASP A 349 31.73 15.22 -5.14
C ASP A 349 31.35 14.01 -6.00
N THR A 350 31.80 12.81 -5.62
CA THR A 350 31.44 11.54 -6.30
C THR A 350 29.95 11.25 -6.17
N VAL A 351 29.39 11.43 -4.97
CA VAL A 351 27.97 11.19 -4.70
C VAL A 351 27.08 12.19 -5.45
N ILE A 352 27.50 13.45 -5.54
CA ILE A 352 26.80 14.49 -6.32
C ILE A 352 26.85 14.16 -7.82
N GLU A 353 28.00 13.73 -8.34
CA GLU A 353 28.14 13.31 -9.75
C GLU A 353 27.25 12.10 -10.07
N ALA A 354 27.06 11.19 -9.10
CA ALA A 354 26.14 10.06 -9.20
C ALA A 354 24.65 10.44 -9.12
N GLN A 355 24.31 11.73 -8.99
CA GLN A 355 22.95 12.27 -8.96
C GLN A 355 22.08 11.71 -7.81
N LEU A 356 22.71 11.38 -6.68
CA LEU A 356 21.96 10.99 -5.49
C LEU A 356 21.24 12.21 -4.88
N PRO A 357 20.05 12.03 -4.29
CA PRO A 357 19.31 13.16 -3.73
C PRO A 357 20.03 13.76 -2.52
N GLU A 358 19.85 15.06 -2.31
CA GLU A 358 20.60 15.84 -1.31
C GLU A 358 20.48 15.30 0.14
N PRO A 359 19.32 14.82 0.62
CA PRO A 359 19.21 14.21 1.95
C PRO A 359 20.13 12.98 2.11
N GLU A 360 20.23 12.16 1.08
CA GLU A 360 21.10 10.98 1.05
C GLU A 360 22.57 11.40 1.02
N VAL A 361 22.93 12.41 0.21
CA VAL A 361 24.29 12.96 0.17
C VAL A 361 24.74 13.42 1.56
N ASN A 362 23.89 14.20 2.24
CA ASN A 362 24.18 14.71 3.57
C ASN A 362 24.29 13.58 4.59
N GLY A 363 23.37 12.61 4.57
CA GLY A 363 23.42 11.45 5.46
C GLY A 363 24.67 10.59 5.29
N LEU A 364 25.12 10.38 4.04
CA LEU A 364 26.35 9.64 3.76
C LEU A 364 27.58 10.38 4.34
N CYS A 365 27.66 11.69 4.12
CA CYS A 365 28.78 12.49 4.60
C CYS A 365 28.81 12.59 6.13
N GLU A 366 27.64 12.72 6.77
CA GLU A 366 27.52 12.78 8.23
C GLU A 366 27.97 11.48 8.91
N ILE A 367 27.58 10.33 8.35
CA ILE A 367 28.05 9.02 8.85
C ILE A 367 29.57 8.90 8.71
N LEU A 368 30.14 9.32 7.58
CA LEU A 368 31.58 9.26 7.35
C LEU A 368 32.36 10.20 8.27
N GLU A 369 31.85 11.43 8.48
CA GLU A 369 32.42 12.40 9.40
C GLU A 369 32.53 11.84 10.83
N GLY A 370 31.56 11.02 11.25
CA GLY A 370 31.57 10.33 12.55
C GLY A 370 32.76 9.41 12.78
N PHE A 371 33.51 9.02 11.74
CA PHE A 371 34.72 8.21 11.85
C PHE A 371 36.02 9.02 11.91
N ARG A 372 35.96 10.37 11.92
CA ARG A 372 37.15 11.23 11.93
C ARG A 372 38.11 10.91 13.06
N ASP A 373 37.61 10.83 14.29
CA ASP A 373 38.45 10.62 15.47
C ASP A 373 39.06 9.22 15.51
N ASP A 374 38.37 8.23 14.93
CA ASP A 374 38.91 6.89 14.75
C ASP A 374 39.99 6.82 13.66
N VAL A 375 39.90 7.65 12.61
CA VAL A 375 40.94 7.73 11.57
C VAL A 375 42.16 8.52 12.05
N LEU A 376 41.95 9.54 12.89
CA LEU A 376 43.00 10.44 13.40
C LEU A 376 43.53 10.05 14.79
N ASN A 377 43.08 8.93 15.35
CA ASN A 377 43.48 8.40 16.66
C ASN A 377 43.37 9.39 17.82
N ARG A 378 42.22 10.06 17.94
CA ARG A 378 41.94 10.99 19.06
C ARG A 378 40.60 10.73 19.75
#